data_AF-A0A3S4IE03-F1
#
_entry.id   AF-A0A3S4IE03-F1
#
_cell.length_a   1.000
_cell.length_b   1.000
_cell.length_c   1.000
_cell.angle_alpha   90.00
_cell.angle_beta   90.00
_cell.angle_gamma   90.00
#
_symmetry.space_group_name_H-M   'P 1'
#
loop_
_entity.id
_entity.type
_entity.pdbx_description
1 polymer ?
#
loop_
_entity_poly.entity_id
_entity_poly.type
_entity_poly.pdbx_seq_one_letter_code
_entity_poly.pdbx_strand_id
1 'polypeptide(L)'
;MTKQLEALIAEVKAAAEKATPGPYSIDHTGYSLNCSEGTFGDFLDMDNATFALEANPESILTLIAALEQSQRANAAQDDHINQQQDRIEQLEKGHQEAAKHITSWRRLAKQNISEREKDIAELDAARKRIAELEASPLAVKLPNRLQPGADGPDDWYLHSDPDGEYMKADDVIEAIRAAGGTVSTVEGEQ
;
A
#
# COMPACT_ATOMS: atom_id res chain seq x y z
N MET A 1 -37.36 17.37 -10.88
CA MET A 1 -38.28 18.09 -11.78
C MET A 1 -39.70 17.68 -11.43
N THR A 2 -40.68 18.58 -11.48
CA THR A 2 -42.06 18.25 -11.10
C THR A 2 -42.75 17.53 -12.26
N LYS A 3 -43.55 16.48 -11.97
CA LYS A 3 -44.39 15.77 -12.97
C LYS A 3 -45.27 16.73 -13.79
N GLN A 4 -45.56 17.91 -13.24
CA GLN A 4 -46.31 18.98 -13.87
C GLN A 4 -45.59 19.60 -15.07
N LEU A 5 -44.26 19.74 -15.03
CA LEU A 5 -43.49 20.33 -16.13
C LEU A 5 -43.38 19.36 -17.32
N GLU A 6 -43.21 18.07 -17.04
CA GLU A 6 -43.19 17.02 -18.07
C GLU A 6 -44.54 16.91 -18.80
N ALA A 7 -45.64 16.99 -18.05
CA ALA A 7 -46.98 17.03 -18.62
C ALA A 7 -47.18 18.27 -19.52
N LEU A 8 -46.73 19.45 -19.07
CA LEU A 8 -46.82 20.68 -19.84
C LEU A 8 -46.02 20.60 -21.15
N ILE A 9 -44.80 20.06 -21.11
CA ILE A 9 -43.98 19.86 -22.33
C ILE A 9 -44.71 18.96 -23.32
N ALA A 10 -45.28 17.84 -22.86
CA ALA A 10 -46.01 16.91 -23.71
C ALA A 10 -47.28 17.55 -24.33
N GLU A 11 -48.04 18.31 -23.53
CA GLU A 11 -49.24 19.00 -24.00
C GLU A 11 -48.92 20.09 -25.02
N VAL A 12 -47.92 20.94 -24.75
CA VAL A 12 -47.51 22.02 -25.66
C VAL A 12 -46.91 21.46 -26.95
N LYS A 13 -46.15 20.37 -26.87
CA LYS A 13 -45.63 19.64 -28.04
C LYS A 13 -46.75 19.13 -28.93
N ALA A 14 -47.73 18.43 -28.34
CA ALA A 14 -48.88 17.91 -29.08
C ALA A 14 -49.76 19.02 -29.69
N ALA A 15 -49.85 20.18 -29.02
CA ALA A 15 -50.52 21.36 -29.57
C ALA A 15 -49.75 21.96 -30.75
N ALA A 16 -48.43 22.08 -30.65
CA ALA A 16 -47.58 22.57 -31.72
C ALA A 16 -47.57 21.63 -32.94
N GLU A 17 -47.53 20.31 -32.75
CA GLU A 17 -47.58 19.32 -33.83
C GLU A 17 -48.91 19.33 -34.61
N LYS A 18 -50.02 19.74 -33.97
CA LYS A 18 -51.36 19.85 -34.60
C LYS A 18 -51.62 21.20 -35.26
N ALA A 19 -50.84 22.22 -34.93
CA ALA A 19 -51.02 23.55 -35.46
C ALA A 19 -50.51 23.62 -36.90
N THR A 20 -51.28 24.21 -37.82
CA THR A 20 -50.89 24.38 -39.22
C THR A 20 -49.78 25.44 -39.33
N PRO A 21 -48.56 25.08 -39.77
CA PRO A 21 -47.49 26.04 -40.01
C PRO A 21 -47.86 26.88 -41.24
N GLY A 22 -48.28 28.13 -41.04
CA GLY A 22 -48.66 29.05 -42.11
C GLY A 22 -47.85 30.33 -42.06
N PRO A 23 -47.79 31.11 -43.16
CA PRO A 23 -47.17 32.43 -43.15
C PRO A 23 -48.02 33.36 -42.29
N TYR A 24 -47.66 33.48 -41.02
CA TYR A 24 -48.22 34.48 -40.12
C TYR A 24 -47.76 35.85 -40.62
N SER A 25 -48.71 36.75 -40.90
CA SER A 25 -48.41 38.12 -41.36
C SER A 25 -49.27 39.12 -40.64
N ILE A 26 -48.70 40.28 -40.32
CA ILE A 26 -49.39 41.43 -39.73
C ILE A 26 -49.93 42.31 -40.89
N ASP A 27 -51.22 42.61 -40.90
CA ASP A 27 -51.85 43.52 -41.87
C ASP A 27 -51.99 44.96 -41.34
N HIS A 28 -52.00 45.95 -42.26
CA HIS A 28 -51.80 47.37 -41.96
C HIS A 28 -53.05 48.14 -41.46
N THR A 29 -54.19 47.47 -41.25
CA THR A 29 -55.48 48.14 -40.96
C THR A 29 -56.09 47.83 -39.60
N GLY A 30 -55.41 47.03 -38.79
CA GLY A 30 -55.82 46.59 -37.45
C GLY A 30 -55.21 45.22 -37.20
N TYR A 31 -54.33 45.09 -36.20
CA TYR A 31 -53.38 43.98 -36.11
C TYR A 31 -54.09 42.62 -35.98
N SER A 32 -54.24 41.92 -37.10
CA SER A 32 -54.83 40.59 -37.16
C SER A 32 -53.75 39.56 -37.52
N LEU A 33 -53.76 38.41 -36.84
CA LEU A 33 -52.88 37.29 -37.16
C LEU A 33 -53.56 36.42 -38.21
N ASN A 34 -53.06 36.47 -39.44
CA ASN A 34 -53.59 35.67 -40.53
C ASN A 34 -52.87 34.31 -40.58
N CYS A 35 -53.63 33.21 -40.55
CA CYS A 35 -53.13 31.90 -40.95
C CYS A 35 -53.81 31.49 -42.27
N SER A 36 -53.28 30.47 -42.95
CA SER A 36 -53.81 29.99 -44.23
C SER A 36 -55.28 29.51 -44.18
N GLU A 37 -55.87 29.39 -42.99
CA GLU A 37 -57.23 28.92 -42.75
C GLU A 37 -58.19 30.01 -42.19
N GLY A 38 -57.74 31.26 -42.05
CA GLY A 38 -58.60 32.39 -41.64
C GLY A 38 -57.92 33.43 -40.73
N THR A 39 -58.60 34.54 -40.49
CA THR A 39 -58.13 35.64 -39.62
C THR A 39 -58.33 35.26 -38.14
N PHE A 40 -57.24 35.14 -37.39
CA PHE A 40 -57.25 34.79 -35.97
C PHE A 40 -57.34 36.07 -35.13
N GLY A 41 -58.56 36.59 -34.99
CA GLY A 41 -58.91 37.69 -34.08
C GLY A 41 -58.65 39.09 -34.62
N ASP A 42 -59.69 39.91 -34.60
CA ASP A 42 -59.62 41.36 -34.75
C ASP A 42 -59.10 41.97 -33.42
N PHE A 43 -58.06 42.81 -33.49
CA PHE A 43 -57.47 43.63 -32.40
C PHE A 43 -56.50 42.94 -31.41
N LEU A 44 -55.37 42.42 -31.88
CA LEU A 44 -54.21 42.23 -31.00
C LEU A 44 -53.39 43.53 -30.87
N ASP A 45 -52.68 43.73 -29.75
CA ASP A 45 -51.66 44.77 -29.65
C ASP A 45 -50.41 44.36 -30.46
N MET A 46 -49.62 45.33 -30.95
CA MET A 46 -48.45 45.11 -31.82
C MET A 46 -47.44 44.13 -31.19
N ASP A 47 -47.26 44.23 -29.87
CA ASP A 47 -46.36 43.36 -29.11
C ASP A 47 -46.88 41.92 -29.05
N ASN A 48 -48.21 41.73 -28.90
CA ASN A 48 -48.85 40.41 -28.87
C ASN A 48 -48.82 39.74 -30.25
N ALA A 49 -49.03 40.51 -31.32
CA ALA A 49 -48.96 40.00 -32.69
C ALA A 49 -47.54 39.53 -33.06
N THR A 50 -46.53 40.30 -32.65
CA THR A 50 -45.11 39.97 -32.86
C THR A 50 -44.72 38.72 -32.07
N PHE A 51 -45.14 38.62 -30.79
CA PHE A 51 -44.88 37.47 -29.96
C PHE A 51 -45.45 36.17 -30.55
N ALA A 52 -46.71 36.18 -31.03
CA ALA A 52 -47.34 35.00 -31.59
C ALA A 52 -46.74 34.55 -32.93
N LEU A 53 -46.15 35.47 -33.70
CA LEU A 53 -45.40 35.15 -34.92
C LEU A 53 -44.06 34.46 -34.61
N GLU A 54 -43.37 34.92 -33.57
CA GLU A 54 -42.10 34.34 -33.11
C GLU A 54 -42.32 33.01 -32.37
N ALA A 55 -43.37 32.93 -31.54
CA ALA A 55 -43.82 31.73 -30.82
C ALA A 55 -44.67 30.80 -31.71
N ASN A 56 -44.30 30.69 -32.98
CA ASN A 56 -44.93 29.76 -33.90
C ASN A 56 -44.63 28.29 -33.51
N PRO A 57 -45.37 27.32 -34.06
CA PRO A 57 -45.18 25.91 -33.74
C PRO A 57 -43.75 25.40 -33.95
N GLU A 58 -43.03 25.89 -34.96
CA GLU A 58 -41.65 25.48 -35.26
C GLU A 58 -40.66 25.95 -34.18
N SER A 59 -40.77 27.22 -33.74
CA SER A 59 -40.00 27.76 -32.62
C SER A 59 -40.27 27.00 -31.32
N ILE A 60 -41.54 26.66 -31.05
CA ILE A 60 -41.94 25.90 -29.86
C ILE A 60 -41.34 24.48 -29.90
N LEU A 61 -41.42 23.78 -31.03
CA LEU A 61 -40.84 22.45 -31.18
C LEU A 61 -39.32 22.47 -31.00
N THR A 62 -38.65 23.50 -31.52
CA THR A 62 -37.20 23.70 -31.37
C THR A 62 -36.80 23.88 -29.89
N LEU A 63 -37.54 24.71 -29.15
CA LEU A 63 -37.31 24.92 -27.72
C LEU A 63 -37.57 23.65 -26.90
N ILE A 64 -38.62 22.90 -27.23
CA ILE A 64 -38.93 21.62 -26.57
C ILE A 64 -37.82 20.60 -26.85
N ALA A 65 -37.34 20.49 -28.09
CA ALA A 65 -36.25 19.59 -28.45
C ALA A 65 -34.96 19.93 -27.69
N ALA A 66 -34.61 21.23 -27.59
CA ALA A 66 -33.46 21.69 -26.80
C ALA A 66 -33.61 21.37 -25.31
N LEU A 67 -34.82 21.53 -24.76
CA LEU A 67 -35.11 21.23 -23.35
C LEU A 67 -35.02 19.73 -23.06
N GLU A 68 -35.62 18.88 -23.91
CA GLU A 68 -35.50 17.42 -23.81
C GLU A 68 -34.04 16.97 -23.91
N GLN A 69 -33.25 17.58 -24.80
CA GLN A 69 -31.82 17.29 -24.94
C GLN A 69 -31.04 17.69 -23.68
N SER A 70 -31.28 18.87 -23.13
CA SER A 70 -30.65 19.33 -21.89
C SER A 70 -31.01 18.42 -20.71
N GLN A 71 -32.25 17.92 -20.64
CA GLN A 71 -32.68 16.99 -19.60
C GLN A 71 -31.93 15.65 -19.70
N ARG A 72 -31.81 15.08 -20.90
CA ARG A 72 -31.05 13.84 -21.11
C ARG A 72 -29.58 14.02 -20.73
N ALA A 73 -28.99 15.16 -21.07
CA ALA A 73 -27.61 15.48 -20.70
C ALA A 73 -27.43 15.57 -19.17
N ASN A 74 -28.37 16.21 -18.47
CA ASN A 74 -28.34 16.30 -17.01
C ASN A 74 -28.49 14.92 -16.35
N ALA A 75 -29.39 14.06 -16.85
CA ALA A 75 -29.55 12.70 -16.34
C ALA A 75 -28.27 11.87 -16.53
N ALA A 76 -27.64 11.94 -17.71
CA ALA A 76 -26.38 11.27 -17.97
C ALA A 76 -25.22 11.80 -17.09
N GLN A 77 -25.23 13.11 -16.79
CA GLN A 77 -24.29 13.69 -15.84
C GLN A 77 -24.50 13.19 -14.42
N ASP A 78 -25.75 13.06 -13.98
CA ASP A 78 -26.09 12.54 -12.65
C ASP A 78 -25.59 11.09 -12.49
N ASP A 79 -25.82 10.23 -13.50
CA ASP A 79 -25.29 8.87 -13.52
C ASP A 79 -23.77 8.84 -13.43
N HIS A 80 -23.09 9.74 -14.15
CA HIS A 80 -21.63 9.84 -14.09
C HIS A 80 -21.13 10.35 -12.72
N ILE A 81 -21.82 11.31 -12.11
CA ILE A 81 -21.53 11.79 -10.75
C ILE A 81 -21.67 10.65 -9.74
N ASN A 82 -22.75 9.87 -9.84
CA ASN A 82 -22.98 8.72 -8.98
C ASN A 82 -21.88 7.66 -9.15
N GLN A 83 -21.48 7.36 -10.40
CA GLN A 83 -20.35 6.46 -10.66
C GLN A 83 -19.02 7.00 -10.12
N GLN A 84 -18.79 8.32 -10.19
CA GLN A 84 -17.60 8.94 -9.62
C GLN A 84 -17.60 8.85 -8.10
N GLN A 85 -18.75 9.04 -7.46
CA GLN A 85 -18.93 8.90 -6.02
C GLN A 85 -18.55 7.49 -5.56
N ASP A 86 -19.07 6.45 -6.21
CA ASP A 86 -18.73 5.05 -5.90
C ASP A 86 -17.22 4.78 -6.03
N ARG A 87 -16.58 5.32 -7.07
CA ARG A 87 -15.13 5.18 -7.28
C ARG A 87 -14.32 5.90 -6.20
N ILE A 88 -14.76 7.07 -5.76
CA ILE A 88 -14.12 7.83 -4.67
C ILE A 88 -14.20 7.01 -3.38
N GLU A 89 -15.38 6.47 -3.04
CA GLU A 89 -15.56 5.66 -1.83
C GLU A 89 -14.67 4.41 -1.82
N GLN A 90 -14.53 3.74 -2.97
CA GLN A 90 -13.61 2.60 -3.11
C GLN A 90 -12.15 3.01 -2.91
N LEU A 91 -11.73 4.15 -3.48
CA LEU A 91 -10.37 4.66 -3.32
C LEU A 91 -10.10 5.08 -1.87
N GLU A 92 -11.03 5.76 -1.21
CA GLU A 92 -10.91 6.15 0.20
C GLU A 92 -10.78 4.92 1.10
N LYS A 93 -11.58 3.87 0.86
CA LYS A 93 -11.45 2.60 1.57
C LYS A 93 -10.07 1.97 1.36
N GLY A 94 -9.61 1.89 0.10
CA GLY A 94 -8.29 1.37 -0.23
C GLY A 94 -7.16 2.15 0.43
N HIS A 95 -7.26 3.49 0.47
CA HIS A 95 -6.29 4.35 1.15
C HIS A 95 -6.28 4.11 2.67
N GLN A 96 -7.44 3.94 3.31
CA GLN A 96 -7.50 3.63 4.72
C GLN A 96 -6.87 2.27 5.04
N GLU A 97 -7.10 1.26 4.21
CA GLU A 97 -6.48 -0.06 4.35
C GLU A 97 -4.96 0.01 4.16
N ALA A 98 -4.49 0.70 3.13
CA ALA A 98 -3.06 0.93 2.89
C ALA A 98 -2.40 1.65 4.08
N ALA A 99 -3.06 2.65 4.67
CA ALA A 99 -2.56 3.35 5.86
C ALA A 99 -2.44 2.41 7.08
N LYS A 100 -3.40 1.50 7.28
CA LYS A 100 -3.32 0.46 8.32
C LYS A 100 -2.14 -0.49 8.09
N HIS A 101 -1.91 -0.90 6.86
CA HIS A 101 -0.75 -1.74 6.53
C HIS A 101 0.57 -1.01 6.79
N ILE A 102 0.70 0.24 6.36
CA ILE A 102 1.90 1.06 6.57
C ILE A 102 2.23 1.20 8.07
N THR A 103 1.21 1.49 8.89
CA THR A 103 1.40 1.61 10.34
C THR A 103 1.80 0.29 10.98
N SER A 104 1.16 -0.82 10.58
CA SER A 104 1.50 -2.17 11.06
C SER A 104 2.93 -2.57 10.69
N TRP A 105 3.33 -2.39 9.42
CA TRP A 105 4.67 -2.74 8.94
C TRP A 105 5.75 -1.89 9.58
N ARG A 106 5.48 -0.60 9.79
CA ARG A 106 6.38 0.30 10.54
C ARG A 106 6.60 -0.21 11.96
N ARG A 107 5.55 -0.69 12.63
CA ARG A 107 5.65 -1.26 13.98
C ARG A 107 6.50 -2.53 13.99
N LEU A 108 6.24 -3.46 13.07
CA LEU A 108 7.02 -4.70 12.93
C LEU A 108 8.50 -4.42 12.63
N ALA A 109 8.79 -3.47 11.73
CA ALA A 109 10.16 -3.08 11.42
C ALA A 109 10.90 -2.55 12.65
N LYS A 110 10.25 -1.71 13.46
CA LYS A 110 10.82 -1.21 14.72
C LYS A 110 11.10 -2.34 15.71
N GLN A 111 10.16 -3.29 15.84
CA GLN A 111 10.34 -4.44 16.72
C GLN A 111 11.53 -5.30 16.27
N ASN A 112 11.59 -5.64 14.97
CA ASN A 112 12.70 -6.42 14.41
C ASN A 112 14.06 -5.74 14.62
N ILE A 113 14.14 -4.41 14.49
CA ILE A 113 15.38 -3.66 14.77
C ILE A 113 15.76 -3.83 16.24
N SER A 114 14.81 -3.62 17.17
CA SER A 114 15.08 -3.75 18.60
C SER A 114 15.49 -5.16 19.02
N GLU A 115 14.91 -6.19 18.40
CA GLU A 115 15.29 -7.59 18.64
C GLU A 115 16.72 -7.83 18.16
N ARG A 116 17.05 -7.42 16.93
CA ARG A 116 18.41 -7.55 16.38
C ARG A 116 19.45 -6.78 17.18
N GLU A 117 19.11 -5.62 17.72
CA GLU A 117 20.00 -4.85 18.60
C GLU A 117 20.37 -5.63 19.87
N LYS A 118 19.44 -6.42 20.43
CA LYS A 118 19.72 -7.30 21.57
C LYS A 118 20.63 -8.44 21.16
N ASP A 119 20.32 -9.11 20.04
CA ASP A 119 21.13 -10.21 19.53
C ASP A 119 22.58 -9.76 19.26
N ILE A 120 22.77 -8.55 18.72
CA ILE A 120 24.09 -7.95 18.51
C ILE A 120 24.82 -7.73 19.84
N ALA A 121 24.13 -7.19 20.85
CA ALA A 121 24.74 -6.96 22.16
C ALA A 121 25.16 -8.27 22.83
N GLU A 122 24.36 -9.33 22.71
CA GLU A 122 24.70 -10.66 23.20
C GLU A 122 25.91 -11.27 22.46
N LEU A 123 25.95 -11.12 21.13
CA LEU A 123 27.10 -11.55 20.32
C LEU A 123 28.39 -10.81 20.70
N ASP A 124 28.32 -9.50 20.96
CA ASP A 124 29.47 -8.72 21.39
C ASP A 124 29.96 -9.14 22.78
N ALA A 125 29.04 -9.47 23.70
CA ALA A 125 29.40 -10.01 25.01
C ALA A 125 30.07 -11.39 24.90
N ALA A 126 29.53 -12.28 24.06
CA ALA A 126 30.11 -13.59 23.81
C ALA A 126 31.51 -13.48 23.18
N ARG A 127 31.68 -12.58 22.21
CA ARG A 127 32.99 -12.31 21.58
C ARG A 127 34.03 -11.82 22.58
N LYS A 128 33.65 -10.91 23.48
CA LYS A 128 34.53 -10.46 24.57
C LYS A 128 34.91 -11.62 25.48
N ARG A 129 33.95 -12.49 25.83
CA ARG A 129 34.22 -13.63 26.70
C ARG A 129 35.17 -14.64 26.05
N ILE A 130 35.03 -14.89 24.75
CA ILE A 130 35.97 -15.73 24.00
C ILE A 130 37.36 -15.09 24.00
N ALA A 131 37.49 -13.80 23.70
CA ALA A 131 38.77 -13.11 23.72
C ALA A 131 39.44 -13.13 25.12
N GLU A 132 38.66 -12.98 26.20
CA GLU A 132 39.17 -13.15 27.58
C GLU A 132 39.67 -14.57 27.84
N LEU A 133 38.95 -15.59 27.39
CA LEU A 133 39.34 -16.99 27.55
C LEU A 133 40.57 -17.34 26.71
N GLU A 134 40.69 -16.79 25.50
CA GLU A 134 41.86 -16.95 24.62
C GLU A 134 43.09 -16.21 25.15
N ALA A 135 42.91 -15.03 25.78
CA ALA A 135 43.99 -14.27 26.38
C ALA A 135 44.43 -14.83 27.75
N SER A 136 43.54 -15.56 28.45
CA SER A 136 43.89 -16.22 29.70
C SER A 136 44.82 -17.41 29.40
N PRO A 137 46.10 -17.39 29.81
CA PRO A 137 46.99 -18.50 29.57
C PRO A 137 46.42 -19.75 30.25
N LEU A 138 46.19 -20.81 29.46
CA LEU A 138 45.91 -22.16 29.97
C LEU A 138 47.13 -22.62 30.78
N ALA A 139 47.09 -22.38 32.10
CA ALA A 139 48.12 -22.83 33.02
C ALA A 139 47.99 -24.35 33.21
N VAL A 140 48.60 -25.11 32.31
CA VAL A 140 48.75 -26.56 32.44
C VAL A 140 49.79 -26.83 33.51
N LYS A 141 49.37 -27.35 34.67
CA LYS A 141 50.31 -27.85 35.68
C LYS A 141 50.85 -29.19 35.21
N LEU A 142 52.11 -29.20 34.77
CA LEU A 142 52.78 -30.44 34.39
C LEU A 142 53.15 -31.27 35.64
N PRO A 143 53.21 -32.60 35.51
CA PRO A 143 53.68 -33.48 36.58
C PRO A 143 55.15 -33.24 36.94
N ASN A 144 55.60 -33.79 38.06
CA ASN A 144 57.00 -33.67 38.49
C ASN A 144 57.96 -34.26 37.45
N ARG A 145 59.09 -33.58 37.24
CA ARG A 145 60.18 -34.11 36.41
C ARG A 145 60.84 -35.28 37.12
N LEU A 146 61.51 -36.11 36.35
CA LEU A 146 62.18 -37.33 36.77
C LEU A 146 63.66 -37.25 36.41
N GLN A 147 64.53 -37.61 37.34
CA GLN A 147 65.95 -37.74 37.09
C GLN A 147 66.37 -39.22 37.15
N PRO A 148 67.20 -39.70 36.22
CA PRO A 148 67.83 -40.99 36.37
C PRO A 148 68.86 -40.91 37.51
N GLY A 149 68.62 -41.68 38.56
CA GLY A 149 69.58 -41.94 39.63
C GLY A 149 70.19 -43.32 39.46
N ALA A 150 71.41 -43.49 39.96
CA ALA A 150 72.07 -44.78 40.07
C ALA A 150 72.55 -44.99 41.51
N ASP A 151 72.09 -46.07 42.16
CA ASP A 151 72.65 -46.54 43.44
C ASP A 151 73.68 -47.67 43.24
N GLY A 152 74.31 -47.71 42.05
CA GLY A 152 75.35 -48.67 41.71
C GLY A 152 75.53 -48.82 40.20
N PRO A 153 76.54 -49.61 39.75
CA PRO A 153 76.84 -49.79 38.33
C PRO A 153 75.67 -50.34 37.50
N ASP A 154 74.78 -51.13 38.13
CA ASP A 154 73.70 -51.86 37.46
C ASP A 154 72.28 -51.51 37.97
N ASP A 155 72.13 -50.53 38.87
CA ASP A 155 70.83 -50.17 39.46
C ASP A 155 70.45 -48.74 39.12
N TRP A 156 69.78 -48.58 37.97
CA TRP A 156 69.28 -47.30 37.45
C TRP A 156 67.78 -47.18 37.72
N TYR A 157 67.38 -46.12 38.42
CA TYR A 157 65.98 -45.82 38.69
C TYR A 157 65.65 -44.36 38.39
N LEU A 158 64.39 -44.09 38.02
CA LEU A 158 63.89 -42.73 37.91
C LEU A 158 63.26 -42.32 39.25
N HIS A 159 63.76 -41.24 39.84
CA HIS A 159 63.16 -40.62 41.01
C HIS A 159 62.59 -39.25 40.64
N SER A 160 61.56 -38.81 41.38
CA SER A 160 60.97 -37.50 41.22
C SER A 160 61.95 -36.43 41.66
N ASP A 161 62.31 -35.55 40.74
CA ASP A 161 63.17 -34.40 40.99
C ASP A 161 62.57 -33.18 40.27
N PRO A 162 62.27 -32.07 40.97
CA PRO A 162 61.76 -30.85 40.33
C PRO A 162 62.66 -30.32 39.20
N ASP A 163 63.96 -30.60 39.24
CA ASP A 163 64.96 -30.21 38.25
C ASP A 163 65.37 -31.35 37.30
N GLY A 164 64.72 -32.51 37.41
CA GLY A 164 65.04 -33.71 36.62
C GLY A 164 64.88 -33.56 35.11
N GLU A 165 65.50 -34.43 34.32
CA GLU A 165 65.54 -34.26 32.86
C GLU A 165 64.29 -34.78 32.13
N TYR A 166 63.61 -35.80 32.67
CA TYR A 166 62.55 -36.54 31.99
C TYR A 166 61.17 -36.29 32.61
N MET A 167 60.09 -36.66 31.90
CA MET A 167 58.71 -36.69 32.41
C MET A 167 58.06 -38.02 32.01
N LYS A 168 57.11 -38.54 32.79
CA LYS A 168 56.32 -39.70 32.35
C LYS A 168 55.31 -39.25 31.31
N ALA A 169 55.28 -39.94 30.17
CA ALA A 169 54.35 -39.64 29.09
C ALA A 169 52.88 -39.71 29.54
N ASP A 170 52.53 -40.72 30.33
CA ASP A 170 51.17 -40.91 30.85
C ASP A 170 50.73 -39.76 31.75
N ASP A 171 51.59 -39.35 32.69
CA ASP A 171 51.30 -38.24 33.60
C ASP A 171 51.16 -36.90 32.84
N VAL A 172 51.94 -36.71 31.76
CA VAL A 172 51.83 -35.53 30.88
C VAL A 172 50.53 -35.57 30.08
N ILE A 173 50.15 -36.73 29.53
CA ILE A 173 48.88 -36.92 28.83
C ILE A 173 47.72 -36.68 29.79
N GLU A 174 47.78 -37.18 31.01
CA GLU A 174 46.77 -36.97 32.05
C GLU A 174 46.67 -35.50 32.43
N ALA A 175 47.79 -34.80 32.63
CA ALA A 175 47.81 -33.36 32.92
C ALA A 175 47.23 -32.53 31.77
N ILE A 176 47.52 -32.87 30.51
CA ILE A 176 46.95 -32.21 29.34
C ILE A 176 45.44 -32.47 29.23
N ARG A 177 44.99 -33.72 29.42
CA ARG A 177 43.56 -34.07 29.42
C ARG A 177 42.81 -33.40 30.57
N ALA A 178 43.40 -33.35 31.76
CA ALA A 178 42.83 -32.68 32.94
C ALA A 178 42.68 -31.17 32.71
N ALA A 179 43.56 -30.56 31.92
CA ALA A 179 43.44 -29.17 31.46
C ALA A 179 42.45 -28.97 30.29
N GLY A 180 41.77 -30.03 29.84
CA GLY A 180 40.81 -29.98 28.73
C GLY A 180 41.43 -30.05 27.34
N GLY A 181 42.73 -30.36 27.24
CA GLY A 181 43.43 -30.58 25.98
C GLY A 181 43.16 -31.97 25.41
N THR A 182 43.31 -32.12 24.09
CA THR A 182 43.22 -33.41 23.40
C THR A 182 44.62 -33.82 22.92
N VAL A 183 45.02 -35.07 23.18
CA VAL A 183 46.30 -35.64 22.72
C VAL A 183 45.98 -36.83 21.83
N SER A 184 46.33 -36.73 20.55
CA SER A 184 46.28 -37.85 19.59
C SER A 184 47.67 -38.47 19.51
N THR A 185 47.81 -39.73 19.89
CA THR A 185 49.02 -40.51 19.58
C THR A 185 48.96 -40.85 18.09
N VAL A 186 49.88 -40.30 17.30
CA VAL A 186 50.13 -40.85 15.96
C VAL A 186 50.76 -42.21 16.19
N GLU A 187 49.97 -43.28 16.09
CA GLU A 187 50.54 -44.62 16.02
C GLU A 187 51.37 -44.68 14.74
N GLY A 188 52.69 -44.67 14.90
CA GLY A 188 53.61 -44.84 13.79
C GLY A 188 53.35 -46.19 13.13
N GLU A 189 53.14 -46.15 11.82
CA GLU A 189 53.31 -47.30 10.92
C GLU A 189 54.65 -47.98 11.24
N GLN A 190 54.61 -49.31 11.41
CA GLN A 190 55.78 -50.17 11.63
C GLN A 190 56.71 -50.20 10.42
#